data_AF-A0A4R6V9H1-F1
#
_entry.id   AF-A0A4R6V9H1-F1
#
_cell.length_a   1.000
_cell.length_b   1.000
_cell.length_c   1.000
_cell.angle_alpha   90.00
_cell.angle_beta   90.00
_cell.angle_gamma   90.00
#
_symmetry.space_group_name_H-M   'P 1'
#
loop_
_entity.id
_entity.type
_entity.pdbx_description
1 polymer ?
#
loop_
_entity_poly.entity_id
_entity_poly.type
_entity_poly.pdbx_seq_one_letter_code
_entity_poly.pdbx_strand_id
1 'polypeptide(L)'
;MRSERWSSRTADLTLPERVAWVLGDDDGRPLSTLTEPAGLLVAAAMVELLLDASLLDAGTAYRRGPVEVTDPLLRWVGEGLVAHGGAKADLQHAVTGPRGAQMIRRTMDRLVERGLAAREPRRVFGYLTMPVFGSALRVHDVDALHHDRTAVRAVLEGDEDPDEAVAMLVVLLHHGRRVRELSPSDPALAARRARAVADGRHVSLGVAQDIRRLVSPTVGAVLAALTATTVIGSDH
;
A
#
# COMPACT_ATOMS: atom_id res chain seq x y z
N MET A 1 4.29 14.99 7.88
CA MET A 1 3.98 15.31 9.31
C MET A 1 3.62 14.00 10.02
N ARG A 2 4.22 13.65 11.16
CA ARG A 2 3.89 12.38 11.86
C ARG A 2 2.46 12.49 12.41
N SER A 3 1.58 11.60 11.99
CA SER A 3 0.21 11.55 12.51
C SER A 3 0.21 10.99 13.93
N GLU A 4 -0.42 11.69 14.87
CA GLU A 4 -0.59 11.28 16.27
C GLU A 4 -1.55 10.11 16.44
N ARG A 5 -2.24 9.69 15.36
CA ARG A 5 -3.25 8.62 15.41
C ARG A 5 -2.65 7.22 15.37
N TRP A 6 -1.44 7.09 14.86
CA TRP A 6 -0.76 5.80 14.76
C TRP A 6 -0.15 5.41 16.09
N SER A 7 -0.09 4.11 16.35
CA SER A 7 0.69 3.61 17.48
C SER A 7 2.14 4.10 17.40
N SER A 8 2.79 4.32 18.53
CA SER A 8 4.19 4.78 18.56
C SER A 8 5.14 3.84 17.81
N ARG A 9 4.79 2.55 17.70
CA ARG A 9 5.55 1.54 16.96
C ARG A 9 5.37 1.59 15.45
N THR A 10 4.26 2.18 14.97
CA THR A 10 3.90 2.23 13.55
C THR A 10 3.91 3.65 12.96
N ALA A 11 4.17 4.66 13.79
CA ALA A 11 4.23 6.06 13.39
C ALA A 11 5.26 6.35 12.27
N ASP A 12 6.34 5.56 12.18
CA ASP A 12 7.41 5.69 11.20
C ASP A 12 7.31 4.71 10.03
N LEU A 13 6.16 4.02 9.87
CA LEU A 13 5.94 3.18 8.69
C LEU A 13 5.76 4.04 7.44
N THR A 14 6.36 3.58 6.34
CA THR A 14 6.09 4.10 5.01
C THR A 14 4.67 3.75 4.58
N LEU A 15 4.10 4.46 3.62
CA LEU A 15 2.78 4.20 3.08
C LEU A 15 2.58 2.76 2.55
N PRO A 16 3.51 2.14 1.79
CA PRO A 16 3.38 0.73 1.43
C PRO A 16 3.43 -0.21 2.65
N GLU A 17 4.27 0.09 3.66
CA GLU A 17 4.30 -0.66 4.91
C GLU A 17 2.97 -0.53 5.67
N ARG A 18 2.36 0.66 5.72
CA ARG A 18 1.04 0.90 6.35
C ARG A 18 -0.07 0.13 5.64
N VAL A 19 -0.08 0.10 4.31
CA VAL A 19 -1.05 -0.69 3.54
C VAL A 19 -0.92 -2.17 3.90
N ALA A 20 0.30 -2.71 3.87
CA ALA A 20 0.54 -4.11 4.22
C ALA A 20 0.17 -4.40 5.68
N TRP A 21 0.43 -3.45 6.58
CA TRP A 21 0.13 -3.55 8.00
C TRP A 21 -1.37 -3.61 8.27
N VAL A 22 -2.16 -2.64 7.80
CA VAL A 22 -3.60 -2.59 8.12
C VAL A 22 -4.40 -3.69 7.43
N LEU A 23 -3.89 -4.23 6.32
CA LEU A 23 -4.45 -5.41 5.64
C LEU A 23 -3.97 -6.74 6.26
N GLY A 24 -3.20 -6.67 7.35
CA GLY A 24 -2.82 -7.82 8.16
C GLY A 24 -4.02 -8.59 8.71
N ASP A 25 -3.79 -9.89 8.93
CA ASP A 25 -4.72 -10.75 9.64
C ASP A 25 -4.52 -10.58 11.16
N ASP A 26 -5.63 -10.35 11.86
CA ASP A 26 -5.71 -10.07 13.28
C ASP A 26 -5.46 -11.34 14.13
N ASP A 27 -5.67 -12.53 13.55
CA ASP A 27 -5.56 -13.82 14.23
C ASP A 27 -4.11 -14.35 14.33
N GLY A 28 -3.11 -13.55 13.90
CA GLY A 28 -1.72 -13.98 13.82
C GLY A 28 -1.48 -15.10 12.80
N ARG A 29 -2.46 -15.33 11.92
CA ARG A 29 -2.39 -16.29 10.82
C ARG A 29 -1.61 -15.71 9.64
N PRO A 30 -1.10 -16.56 8.74
CA PRO A 30 -0.41 -16.10 7.55
C PRO A 30 -1.23 -15.03 6.82
N LEU A 31 -0.62 -13.88 6.51
CA LEU A 31 -1.18 -12.94 5.53
C LEU A 31 -1.34 -13.62 4.16
N SER A 32 -2.41 -14.39 3.97
CA SER A 32 -2.70 -15.12 2.73
C SER A 32 -3.33 -14.23 1.66
N THR A 33 -3.79 -13.04 2.05
CA THR A 33 -4.45 -12.05 1.18
C THR A 33 -3.47 -11.14 0.44
N LEU A 34 -2.19 -11.09 0.86
CA LEU A 34 -1.17 -10.28 0.20
C LEU A 34 -0.55 -10.92 -1.06
N THR A 35 -1.11 -12.00 -1.62
CA THR A 35 -0.65 -12.52 -2.92
C THR A 35 -1.06 -11.64 -4.10
N GLU A 36 -1.99 -10.70 -3.89
CA GLU A 36 -2.57 -9.83 -4.94
C GLU A 36 -2.37 -8.29 -4.84
N PRO A 37 -1.82 -7.67 -3.78
CA PRO A 37 -1.73 -6.21 -3.68
C PRO A 37 -0.40 -5.65 -4.20
N ALA A 38 0.39 -6.39 -4.99
CA ALA A 38 1.68 -5.90 -5.48
C ALA A 38 1.58 -4.51 -6.12
N GLY A 39 0.58 -4.29 -6.98
CA GLY A 39 0.36 -2.95 -7.56
C GLY A 39 -0.15 -1.93 -6.57
N LEU A 40 -0.94 -2.32 -5.55
CA LEU A 40 -1.35 -1.40 -4.51
C LEU A 40 -0.15 -0.93 -3.65
N LEU A 41 0.77 -1.84 -3.34
CA LEU A 41 2.01 -1.51 -2.63
C LEU A 41 2.91 -0.62 -3.49
N VAL A 42 3.06 -0.90 -4.79
CA VAL A 42 3.83 -0.01 -5.68
C VAL A 42 3.15 1.36 -5.80
N ALA A 43 1.82 1.41 -5.93
CA ALA A 43 1.08 2.66 -5.96
C ALA A 43 1.30 3.46 -4.67
N ALA A 44 1.27 2.80 -3.50
CA ALA A 44 1.55 3.44 -2.22
C ALA A 44 2.97 4.02 -2.15
N ALA A 45 3.99 3.26 -2.59
CA ALA A 45 5.36 3.75 -2.65
C ALA A 45 5.51 4.93 -3.62
N MET A 46 4.86 4.89 -4.78
CA MET A 46 4.89 5.99 -5.75
C MET A 46 4.21 7.25 -5.20
N VAL A 47 3.06 7.10 -4.55
CA VAL A 47 2.34 8.22 -3.91
C VAL A 47 3.24 8.90 -2.88
N GLU A 48 3.86 8.12 -1.99
CA GLU A 48 4.74 8.69 -0.95
C GLU A 48 5.96 9.40 -1.57
N LEU A 49 6.63 8.77 -2.53
CA LEU A 49 7.76 9.38 -3.24
C LEU A 49 7.38 10.70 -3.94
N LEU A 50 6.17 10.78 -4.49
CA LEU A 50 5.66 11.96 -5.17
C LEU A 50 5.26 13.07 -4.20
N LEU A 51 4.61 12.73 -3.07
CA LEU A 51 4.26 13.67 -2.01
C LEU A 51 5.50 14.29 -1.36
N ASP A 52 6.53 13.47 -1.13
CA ASP A 52 7.82 13.93 -0.59
C ASP A 52 8.70 14.65 -1.63
N ALA A 53 8.23 14.81 -2.87
CA ALA A 53 9.00 15.34 -4.00
C ALA A 53 10.34 14.62 -4.23
N SER A 54 10.44 13.35 -3.84
CA SER A 54 11.57 12.46 -4.15
C SER A 54 11.48 11.86 -5.56
N LEU A 55 10.25 11.75 -6.08
CA LEU A 55 9.92 11.45 -7.46
C LEU A 55 9.10 12.61 -8.01
N LEU A 56 9.31 12.96 -9.27
CA LEU A 56 8.56 14.01 -9.96
C LEU A 56 7.83 13.42 -11.16
N ASP A 57 6.57 13.82 -11.34
CA ASP A 57 5.84 13.60 -12.57
C ASP A 57 6.25 14.66 -13.61
N ALA A 58 6.98 14.24 -14.65
CA ALA A 58 7.43 15.09 -15.75
C ALA A 58 6.63 14.85 -17.04
N GLY A 59 5.32 14.59 -16.92
CA GLY A 59 4.42 14.38 -18.05
C GLY A 59 4.43 12.93 -18.53
N THR A 60 5.26 12.61 -19.52
CA THR A 60 5.35 11.26 -20.09
C THR A 60 6.32 10.34 -19.35
N ALA A 61 7.10 10.88 -18.43
CA ALA A 61 8.09 10.14 -17.65
C ALA A 61 8.13 10.61 -16.19
N TYR A 62 8.58 9.72 -15.30
CA TYR A 62 8.98 10.05 -13.95
C TYR A 62 10.45 10.46 -13.92
N ARG A 63 10.79 11.42 -13.05
CA ARG A 63 12.17 11.87 -12.83
C ARG A 63 12.50 11.83 -11.35
N ARG A 64 13.79 11.68 -11.04
CA ARG A 64 14.27 11.84 -9.66
C ARG A 64 14.04 13.29 -9.22
N GLY A 65 13.44 13.47 -8.05
CA GLY A 65 13.23 14.75 -7.43
C GLY A 65 14.42 15.21 -6.58
N PRO A 66 14.34 16.41 -6.00
CA PRO A 66 15.42 16.99 -5.20
C PRO A 66 15.58 16.35 -3.81
N VAL A 67 14.55 15.67 -3.30
CA VAL A 67 14.58 15.07 -1.95
C VAL A 67 15.24 13.70 -2.00
N GLU A 68 16.18 13.47 -1.07
CA GLU A 68 16.87 12.18 -0.96
C GLU A 68 15.96 11.13 -0.33
N VAL A 69 15.91 9.95 -0.95
CA VAL A 69 15.17 8.81 -0.41
C VAL A 69 16.05 8.03 0.55
N THR A 70 15.72 8.08 1.83
CA THR A 70 16.45 7.39 2.91
C THR A 70 15.94 5.97 3.15
N ASP A 71 14.62 5.74 3.00
CA ASP A 71 14.03 4.42 3.19
C ASP A 71 14.46 3.44 2.08
N PRO A 72 14.97 2.23 2.42
CA PRO A 72 15.45 1.26 1.43
C PRO A 72 14.38 0.73 0.46
N LEU A 73 13.13 0.59 0.92
CA LEU A 73 12.04 0.10 0.09
C LEU A 73 11.64 1.16 -0.94
N LEU A 74 11.45 2.40 -0.49
CA LEU A 74 11.13 3.54 -1.36
C LEU A 74 12.28 3.82 -2.35
N ARG A 75 13.54 3.72 -1.90
CA ARG A 75 14.70 3.90 -2.78
C ARG A 75 14.70 2.88 -3.92
N TRP A 76 14.46 1.61 -3.58
CA TRP A 76 14.39 0.53 -4.57
C TRP A 76 13.28 0.75 -5.60
N VAL A 77 12.09 1.20 -5.16
CA VAL A 77 10.99 1.54 -6.08
C VAL A 77 11.38 2.73 -6.97
N GLY A 78 11.87 3.82 -6.38
CA GLY A 78 12.24 5.03 -7.11
C GLY A 78 13.34 4.78 -8.15
N GLU A 79 14.41 4.09 -7.78
CA GLU A 79 15.47 3.66 -8.70
C GLU A 79 14.92 2.76 -9.79
N GLY A 80 14.07 1.80 -9.43
CA GLY A 80 13.49 0.86 -10.37
C GLY A 80 12.61 1.52 -11.44
N LEU A 81 11.92 2.60 -11.09
CA LEU A 81 11.11 3.40 -12.01
C LEU A 81 11.98 4.24 -12.96
N VAL A 82 13.07 4.85 -12.48
CA VAL A 82 13.90 5.76 -13.30
C VAL A 82 15.02 5.06 -14.07
N ALA A 83 15.37 3.81 -13.74
CA ALA A 83 16.50 3.09 -14.31
C ALA A 83 16.50 2.98 -15.85
N HIS A 84 15.32 3.00 -16.47
CA HIS A 84 15.15 2.90 -17.93
C HIS A 84 14.58 4.20 -18.53
N GLY A 85 14.96 5.34 -17.97
CA GLY A 85 14.53 6.67 -18.46
C GLY A 85 13.18 7.13 -17.91
N GLY A 86 12.54 6.35 -17.05
CA GLY A 86 11.34 6.78 -16.32
C GLY A 86 10.06 6.80 -17.12
N ALA A 87 10.03 6.26 -18.35
CA ALA A 87 8.86 6.33 -19.21
C ALA A 87 7.63 5.70 -18.53
N LYS A 88 6.51 6.43 -18.47
CA LYS A 88 5.27 5.92 -17.85
C LYS A 88 4.69 4.72 -18.60
N ALA A 89 5.01 4.58 -19.90
CA ALA A 89 4.65 3.41 -20.69
C ALA A 89 5.23 2.10 -20.12
N ASP A 90 6.36 2.18 -19.39
CA ASP A 90 7.02 1.02 -18.79
C ASP A 90 6.50 0.68 -17.39
N LEU A 91 5.51 1.44 -16.88
CA LEU A 91 4.95 1.23 -15.55
C LEU A 91 4.43 -0.19 -15.39
N GLN A 92 3.82 -0.77 -16.43
CA GLN A 92 3.37 -2.17 -16.43
C GLN A 92 4.51 -3.15 -16.10
N HIS A 93 5.68 -2.99 -16.70
CA HIS A 93 6.85 -3.83 -16.42
C HIS A 93 7.40 -3.59 -15.01
N ALA A 94 7.25 -2.37 -14.48
CA ALA A 94 7.68 -2.05 -13.12
C ALA A 94 6.77 -2.67 -12.04
N VAL A 95 5.48 -2.91 -12.34
CA VAL A 95 4.48 -3.35 -11.35
C VAL A 95 4.02 -4.81 -11.50
N THR A 96 4.36 -5.48 -12.60
CA THR A 96 3.99 -6.88 -12.86
C THR A 96 5.16 -7.86 -12.67
N GLY A 97 4.87 -9.16 -12.64
CA GLY A 97 5.87 -10.23 -12.70
C GLY A 97 6.82 -10.28 -11.49
N PRO A 98 8.13 -10.59 -11.69
CA PRO A 98 9.10 -10.75 -10.60
C PRO A 98 9.25 -9.52 -9.71
N ARG A 99 9.05 -8.30 -10.24
CA ARG A 99 9.13 -7.07 -9.45
C ARG A 99 7.98 -6.93 -8.46
N GLY A 100 6.75 -7.25 -8.88
CA GLY A 100 5.61 -7.26 -7.97
C GLY A 100 5.80 -8.23 -6.80
N ALA A 101 6.31 -9.43 -7.08
CA ALA A 101 6.65 -10.41 -6.04
C ALA A 101 7.78 -9.93 -5.11
N GLN A 102 8.77 -9.21 -5.64
CA GLN A 102 9.81 -8.58 -4.84
C GLN A 102 9.27 -7.43 -3.98
N MET A 103 8.31 -6.64 -4.47
CA MET A 103 7.67 -5.57 -3.70
C MET A 103 6.99 -6.13 -2.46
N ILE A 104 6.16 -7.18 -2.62
CA ILE A 104 5.53 -7.87 -1.50
C ILE A 104 6.60 -8.35 -0.52
N ARG A 105 7.59 -9.12 -1.00
CA ARG A 105 8.65 -9.68 -0.15
C ARG A 105 9.41 -8.61 0.64
N ARG A 106 9.87 -7.56 -0.03
CA ARG A 106 10.62 -6.47 0.62
C ARG A 106 9.76 -5.75 1.65
N THR A 107 8.49 -5.48 1.35
CA THR A 107 7.57 -4.85 2.30
C THR A 107 7.40 -5.71 3.54
N MET A 108 7.23 -7.02 3.36
CA MET A 108 7.16 -7.96 4.49
C MET A 108 8.45 -7.98 5.31
N ASP A 109 9.61 -7.93 4.64
CA ASP A 109 10.91 -7.93 5.32
C ASP A 109 11.10 -6.69 6.17
N ARG A 110 10.62 -5.53 5.70
CA ARG A 110 10.60 -4.31 6.50
C ARG A 110 9.75 -4.44 7.76
N LEU A 111 8.56 -5.04 7.66
CA LEU A 111 7.71 -5.27 8.83
C LEU A 111 8.37 -6.22 9.84
N VAL A 112 9.15 -7.20 9.37
CA VAL A 112 9.95 -8.08 10.21
C VAL A 112 11.13 -7.36 10.85
N GLU A 113 11.90 -6.58 10.07
CA GLU A 113 13.03 -5.77 10.54
C GLU A 113 12.59 -4.78 11.63
N ARG A 114 11.37 -4.26 11.54
CA ARG A 114 10.76 -3.37 12.54
C ARG A 114 10.17 -4.10 13.75
N GLY A 115 10.22 -5.43 13.78
CA GLY A 115 9.72 -6.26 14.89
C GLY A 115 8.20 -6.34 14.99
N LEU A 116 7.47 -5.91 13.95
CA LEU A 116 6.00 -5.92 13.94
C LEU A 116 5.44 -7.30 13.59
N ALA A 117 6.23 -8.11 12.89
CA ALA A 117 5.85 -9.45 12.47
C ALA A 117 7.07 -10.39 12.41
N ALA A 118 6.81 -11.69 12.35
CA ALA A 118 7.84 -12.69 12.09
C ALA A 118 7.45 -13.63 10.96
N ARG A 119 8.47 -14.21 10.33
CA ARG A 119 8.31 -15.25 9.32
C ARG A 119 8.05 -16.59 10.01
N GLU A 120 6.87 -17.15 9.80
CA GLU A 120 6.55 -18.53 10.17
C GLU A 120 6.68 -19.45 8.94
N PRO A 121 7.28 -20.65 9.09
CA PRO A 121 7.29 -21.66 8.04
C PRO A 121 5.86 -22.12 7.72
N ARG A 122 5.45 -22.07 6.44
CA ARG A 122 4.17 -22.66 6.03
C ARG A 122 4.25 -24.18 6.14
N ARG A 123 3.36 -24.77 6.93
CA ARG A 123 3.11 -26.22 6.91
C ARG A 123 2.07 -26.51 5.84
N VAL A 124 2.51 -27.06 4.71
CA VAL A 124 1.61 -27.61 3.69
C VAL A 124 1.47 -29.10 4.00
N PHE A 125 0.27 -29.53 4.43
CA PHE A 125 -0.14 -30.92 4.64
C PHE A 125 0.91 -31.90 5.24
N GLY A 126 0.81 -32.13 6.55
CA GLY A 126 1.18 -33.39 7.21
C GLY A 126 2.66 -33.73 7.37
N TYR A 127 3.49 -33.72 6.31
CA TYR A 127 4.81 -34.37 6.38
C TYR A 127 5.93 -33.73 5.55
N LEU A 128 5.70 -32.60 4.86
CA LEU A 128 6.74 -31.93 4.08
C LEU A 128 6.86 -30.45 4.46
N THR A 129 7.80 -30.16 5.36
CA THR A 129 8.34 -28.81 5.58
C THR A 129 9.18 -28.43 4.37
N MET A 130 8.55 -28.04 3.26
CA MET A 130 9.30 -27.53 2.10
C MET A 130 9.81 -26.11 2.40
N PRO A 131 11.11 -25.81 2.19
CA PRO A 131 11.65 -24.46 2.27
C PRO A 131 11.37 -23.65 0.99
N VAL A 132 10.31 -23.96 0.25
CA VAL A 132 10.12 -23.48 -1.13
C VAL A 132 8.73 -22.83 -1.23
N PHE A 133 8.75 -21.50 -1.39
CA PHE A 133 7.62 -20.56 -1.51
C PHE A 133 6.77 -20.28 -0.25
N GLY A 134 7.05 -19.14 0.37
CA GLY A 134 6.10 -18.44 1.24
C GLY A 134 6.29 -18.73 2.72
N SER A 135 7.13 -17.94 3.39
CA SER A 135 6.95 -17.71 4.82
C SER A 135 5.64 -16.93 5.01
N ALA A 136 4.80 -17.41 5.91
CA ALA A 136 3.70 -16.64 6.45
C ALA A 136 4.27 -15.50 7.29
N LEU A 137 3.76 -14.27 7.17
CA LEU A 137 3.98 -13.31 8.26
C LEU A 137 2.93 -13.56 9.32
N ARG A 138 3.40 -13.65 10.56
CA ARG A 138 2.58 -13.56 11.75
C ARG A 138 2.79 -12.20 12.37
N VAL A 139 1.72 -11.45 12.56
CA VAL A 139 1.76 -10.20 13.32
C VAL A 139 1.99 -10.56 14.80
N HIS A 140 3.02 -9.96 15.39
CA HIS A 140 3.31 -10.14 16.82
C HIS A 140 2.69 -9.05 17.68
N ASP A 141 2.57 -7.84 17.12
CA ASP A 141 2.00 -6.69 17.82
C ASP A 141 0.53 -6.49 17.42
N VAL A 142 -0.31 -7.41 17.88
CA VAL A 142 -1.75 -7.43 17.56
C VAL A 142 -2.46 -6.21 18.15
N ASP A 143 -2.03 -5.71 19.30
CA ASP A 143 -2.60 -4.52 19.93
C ASP A 143 -2.36 -3.27 19.09
N ALA A 144 -1.13 -3.07 18.58
CA ALA A 144 -0.83 -1.98 17.66
C ALA A 144 -1.62 -2.09 16.35
N LEU A 145 -1.78 -3.31 15.82
CA LEU A 145 -2.56 -3.54 14.60
C LEU A 145 -4.03 -3.17 14.81
N HIS A 146 -4.63 -3.63 15.91
CA HIS A 146 -6.01 -3.31 16.25
C HIS A 146 -6.22 -1.82 16.49
N HIS A 147 -5.30 -1.15 17.18
CA HIS A 147 -5.33 0.30 17.37
C HIS A 147 -5.36 1.02 16.02
N ASP A 148 -4.39 0.71 15.15
CA ASP A 148 -4.25 1.35 13.85
C ASP A 148 -5.43 1.06 12.91
N ARG A 149 -5.94 -0.18 12.87
CA ARG A 149 -7.15 -0.54 12.11
C ARG A 149 -8.38 0.17 12.64
N THR A 150 -8.50 0.33 13.95
CA THR A 150 -9.60 1.05 14.57
C THR A 150 -9.58 2.54 14.19
N ALA A 151 -8.41 3.17 14.19
CA ALA A 151 -8.27 4.55 13.71
C ALA A 151 -8.72 4.71 12.25
N VAL A 152 -8.37 3.77 11.36
CA VAL A 152 -8.82 3.80 9.96
C VAL A 152 -10.33 3.53 9.85
N ARG A 153 -10.87 2.60 10.65
CA ARG A 153 -12.31 2.31 10.66
C ARG A 153 -13.14 3.50 11.14
N ALA A 154 -12.73 4.20 12.19
CA ALA A 154 -13.44 5.39 12.69
C ALA A 154 -13.61 6.44 11.58
N VAL A 155 -12.59 6.63 10.74
CA VAL A 155 -12.68 7.50 9.56
C VAL A 155 -13.67 7.00 8.51
N LEU A 156 -13.67 5.68 8.25
CA LEU A 156 -14.56 5.03 7.28
C LEU A 156 -16.02 5.00 7.74
N GLU A 157 -16.24 4.92 9.05
CA GLU A 157 -17.56 4.92 9.68
C GLU A 157 -18.09 6.36 9.85
N GLY A 158 -17.21 7.36 9.75
CA GLY A 158 -17.57 8.78 9.78
C GLY A 158 -17.52 9.40 11.16
N ASP A 159 -16.98 8.67 12.14
CA ASP A 159 -16.78 9.14 13.52
C ASP A 159 -15.65 10.17 13.61
N GLU A 160 -14.68 10.10 12.68
CA GLU A 160 -13.57 11.03 12.59
C GLU A 160 -13.33 11.54 11.17
N ASP A 161 -12.78 12.75 11.07
CA ASP A 161 -12.20 13.24 9.82
C ASP A 161 -10.75 12.75 9.69
N PRO A 162 -10.30 12.28 8.52
CA PRO A 162 -8.93 11.81 8.31
C PRO A 162 -7.88 12.93 8.38
N ASP A 163 -6.74 12.61 9.00
CA ASP A 163 -5.50 13.33 8.72
C ASP A 163 -4.92 12.94 7.35
N GLU A 164 -3.84 13.58 6.93
CA GLU A 164 -3.20 13.33 5.64
C GLU A 164 -2.80 11.86 5.45
N ALA A 165 -2.13 11.25 6.43
CA ALA A 165 -1.64 9.87 6.32
C ALA A 165 -2.79 8.86 6.21
N VAL A 166 -3.82 9.01 7.04
CA VAL A 166 -5.02 8.17 6.99
C VAL A 166 -5.80 8.42 5.70
N ALA A 167 -5.89 9.67 5.23
CA ALA A 167 -6.52 9.98 3.95
C ALA A 167 -5.83 9.24 2.79
N MET A 168 -4.50 9.31 2.68
CA MET A 168 -3.77 8.59 1.62
C MET A 168 -4.01 7.09 1.65
N LEU A 169 -4.00 6.50 2.85
CA LEU A 169 -4.29 5.09 3.04
C LEU A 169 -5.73 4.74 2.62
N VAL A 170 -6.72 5.54 3.00
CA VAL A 170 -8.12 5.34 2.60
C VAL A 170 -8.28 5.44 1.08
N VAL A 171 -7.60 6.39 0.42
CA VAL A 171 -7.60 6.50 -1.05
C VAL A 171 -7.01 5.26 -1.71
N LEU A 172 -5.89 4.76 -1.20
CA LEU A 172 -5.27 3.51 -1.66
C LEU A 172 -6.23 2.31 -1.51
N LEU A 173 -6.82 2.14 -0.32
CA LEU A 173 -7.76 1.05 -0.04
C LEU A 173 -9.03 1.14 -0.90
N HIS A 174 -9.52 2.36 -1.17
CA HIS A 174 -10.66 2.59 -2.05
C HIS A 174 -10.37 2.11 -3.48
N HIS A 175 -9.29 2.61 -4.08
CA HIS A 175 -8.93 2.24 -5.45
C HIS A 175 -8.53 0.77 -5.57
N GLY A 176 -7.84 0.23 -4.55
CA GLY A 176 -7.50 -1.19 -4.46
C GLY A 176 -8.70 -2.12 -4.18
N ARG A 177 -9.89 -1.57 -3.90
CA ARG A 177 -11.11 -2.30 -3.50
C ARG A 177 -10.95 -3.15 -2.23
N ARG A 178 -10.06 -2.73 -1.32
CA ARG A 178 -9.70 -3.46 -0.09
C ARG A 178 -10.37 -2.91 1.17
N VAL A 179 -11.24 -1.89 1.06
CA VAL A 179 -11.97 -1.30 2.22
C VAL A 179 -12.71 -2.34 3.06
N ARG A 180 -13.27 -3.39 2.43
CA ARG A 180 -14.00 -4.46 3.12
C ARG A 180 -13.11 -5.34 4.01
N GLU A 181 -11.82 -5.38 3.75
CA GLU A 181 -10.87 -6.23 4.50
C GLU A 181 -10.61 -5.70 5.91
N LEU A 182 -10.93 -4.42 6.14
CA LEU A 182 -10.91 -3.84 7.48
C LEU A 182 -12.13 -4.23 8.32
N SER A 183 -13.06 -5.03 7.79
CA SER A 183 -14.28 -5.47 8.48
C SER A 183 -15.05 -4.31 9.16
N PRO A 184 -15.43 -3.26 8.41
CA PRO A 184 -16.24 -2.16 8.95
C PRO A 184 -17.65 -2.65 9.33
N SER A 185 -18.28 -1.97 10.30
CA SER A 185 -19.64 -2.30 10.76
C SER A 185 -20.70 -2.20 9.64
N ASP A 186 -20.63 -1.14 8.81
CA ASP A 186 -21.41 -0.99 7.57
C ASP A 186 -20.46 -0.89 6.35
N PRO A 187 -20.27 -1.99 5.60
CA PRO A 187 -19.42 -2.00 4.40
C PRO A 187 -19.85 -1.05 3.29
N ALA A 188 -21.16 -0.75 3.17
CA ALA A 188 -21.66 0.15 2.14
C ALA A 188 -21.39 1.61 2.51
N LEU A 189 -21.59 1.97 3.78
CA LEU A 189 -21.20 3.28 4.31
C LEU A 189 -19.69 3.50 4.18
N ALA A 190 -18.88 2.54 4.63
CA ALA A 190 -17.42 2.61 4.54
C ALA A 190 -16.93 2.80 3.10
N ALA A 191 -17.51 2.08 2.13
CA ALA A 191 -17.16 2.25 0.72
C ALA A 191 -17.55 3.65 0.18
N ARG A 192 -18.72 4.18 0.56
CA ARG A 192 -19.14 5.55 0.19
C ARG A 192 -18.23 6.61 0.82
N ARG A 193 -17.86 6.43 2.08
CA ARG A 193 -16.96 7.34 2.81
C ARG A 193 -15.56 7.32 2.20
N ALA A 194 -15.01 6.15 1.92
CA ALA A 194 -13.72 6.01 1.25
C ALA A 194 -13.70 6.69 -0.13
N ARG A 195 -14.79 6.54 -0.90
CA ARG A 195 -14.96 7.26 -2.17
C ARG A 195 -15.00 8.77 -1.96
N ALA A 196 -15.73 9.26 -0.95
CA ALA A 196 -15.80 10.69 -0.67
C ALA A 196 -14.42 11.27 -0.33
N VAL A 197 -13.61 10.55 0.46
CA VAL A 197 -12.21 10.91 0.73
C VAL A 197 -11.37 10.92 -0.55
N ALA A 198 -11.50 9.91 -1.41
CA ALA A 198 -10.84 9.87 -2.72
C ALA A 198 -11.28 11.00 -3.67
N ASP A 199 -12.50 11.53 -3.51
CA ASP A 199 -12.95 12.73 -4.21
C ASP A 199 -12.41 14.04 -3.57
N GLY A 200 -11.60 13.95 -2.52
CA GLY A 200 -11.09 15.09 -1.75
C GLY A 200 -12.13 15.75 -0.85
N ARG A 201 -13.15 15.02 -0.40
CA ARG A 201 -14.13 15.48 0.60
C ARG A 201 -13.71 14.96 1.99
N HIS A 202 -14.12 15.65 3.05
CA HIS A 202 -13.78 15.32 4.44
C HIS A 202 -12.28 15.38 4.78
N VAL A 203 -11.51 16.10 3.98
CA VAL A 203 -10.08 16.36 4.20
C VAL A 203 -9.84 17.86 4.13
N SER A 204 -8.69 18.32 4.65
CA SER A 204 -8.26 19.70 4.51
C SER A 204 -8.04 20.07 3.03
N LEU A 205 -8.09 21.37 2.71
CA LEU A 205 -7.97 21.84 1.32
C LEU A 205 -6.65 21.42 0.65
N GLY A 206 -5.54 21.45 1.38
CA GLY A 206 -4.23 21.01 0.86
C GLY A 206 -4.24 19.53 0.48
N VAL A 207 -4.68 18.68 1.42
CA VAL A 207 -4.81 17.23 1.19
C VAL A 207 -5.78 16.93 0.04
N ALA A 208 -6.89 17.66 -0.09
CA ALA A 208 -7.82 17.51 -1.21
C ALA A 208 -7.16 17.81 -2.57
N GLN A 209 -6.27 18.81 -2.64
CA GLN A 209 -5.53 19.14 -3.85
C GLN A 209 -4.54 18.04 -4.21
N ASP A 210 -3.80 17.51 -3.23
CA ASP A 210 -2.85 16.42 -3.44
C ASP A 210 -3.55 15.14 -3.90
N ILE A 211 -4.69 14.80 -3.28
CA ILE A 211 -5.50 13.64 -3.67
C ILE A 211 -5.91 13.72 -5.14
N ARG A 212 -6.50 14.86 -5.55
CA ARG A 212 -7.05 15.02 -6.90
C ARG A 212 -5.98 15.15 -7.97
N ARG A 213 -4.86 15.82 -7.66
CA ARG A 213 -3.81 16.09 -8.64
C ARG A 213 -2.82 14.96 -8.78
N LEU A 214 -2.56 14.23 -7.70
CA LEU A 214 -1.40 13.35 -7.61
C LEU A 214 -1.77 11.93 -7.20
N VAL A 215 -2.52 11.76 -6.11
CA VAL A 215 -2.71 10.45 -5.49
C VAL A 215 -3.66 9.59 -6.33
N SER A 216 -4.91 10.02 -6.52
CA SER A 216 -5.91 9.25 -7.28
C SER A 216 -5.48 8.96 -8.72
N PRO A 217 -4.89 9.92 -9.48
CA PRO A 217 -4.34 9.64 -10.81
C PRO A 217 -3.22 8.58 -10.79
N THR A 218 -2.27 8.68 -9.85
CA THR A 218 -1.16 7.73 -9.72
C THR A 218 -1.66 6.32 -9.40
N VAL A 219 -2.54 6.19 -8.39
CA VAL A 219 -3.09 4.89 -8.00
C VAL A 219 -3.92 4.30 -9.14
N GLY A 220 -4.74 5.11 -9.81
CA GLY A 220 -5.50 4.69 -10.98
C GLY A 220 -4.61 4.18 -12.12
N ALA A 221 -3.52 4.88 -12.44
CA ALA A 221 -2.59 4.49 -13.49
C ALA A 221 -1.87 3.16 -13.19
N VAL A 222 -1.41 2.97 -11.95
CA VAL A 222 -0.75 1.74 -11.53
C VAL A 222 -1.71 0.54 -11.59
N LEU A 223 -2.94 0.70 -11.09
CA LEU A 223 -3.93 -0.37 -11.11
C LEU A 223 -4.42 -0.67 -12.54
N ALA A 224 -4.57 0.34 -13.39
CA ALA A 224 -4.92 0.14 -14.79
C ALA A 224 -3.85 -0.67 -15.54
N ALA A 225 -2.57 -0.39 -15.30
CA ALA A 225 -1.45 -1.13 -15.88
C ALA A 225 -1.47 -2.63 -15.51
N LEU A 226 -2.00 -2.99 -14.34
CA LEU A 226 -2.20 -4.40 -13.94
C LEU A 226 -3.38 -5.07 -14.66
N THR A 227 -4.47 -4.35 -14.90
CA THR A 227 -5.64 -4.92 -15.58
C THR A 227 -5.42 -5.12 -17.08
N ALA A 228 -4.54 -4.33 -17.70
CA ALA A 228 -4.16 -4.48 -19.11
C ALA A 228 -3.51 -5.85 -19.38
N THR A 229 -2.77 -6.40 -18.42
CA THR A 229 -2.15 -7.74 -18.51
C THR A 229 -3.16 -8.89 -18.52
N THR A 230 -4.33 -8.74 -17.88
CA THR A 230 -5.31 -9.84 -17.80
C THR A 230 -6.13 -10.03 -19.08
N VAL A 231 -6.29 -8.98 -19.89
CA VAL A 231 -7.11 -9.06 -21.12
C VAL A 231 -6.36 -9.73 -22.28
N ILE A 232 -5.03 -9.63 -22.33
CA ILE A 232 -4.21 -10.19 -23.43
C ILE A 232 -4.00 -11.71 -23.27
N GLY A 233 -4.22 -12.28 -22.08
CA GLY A 233 -4.08 -13.71 -21.81
C GLY A 233 -5.35 -14.55 -21.99
N SER A 234 -6.45 -13.97 -22.47
CA SER A 234 -7.76 -14.65 -22.57
C SER A 234 -8.11 -15.17 -23.97
N ASP A 235 -7.25 -14.94 -24.96
CA ASP A 235 -7.44 -15.41 -26.34
C ASP A 235 -6.29 -16.37 -26.73
N HIS A 236 -6.28 -17.59 -26.19
CA HIS A 236 -5.58 -18.75 -26.78
C HIS A 236 -6.21 -20.08 -26.35
#